data_AF-A0A0C3DQG9-F1
#
_entry.id   AF-A0A0C3DQG9-F1
#
_cell.length_a   1.000
_cell.length_b   1.000
_cell.length_c   1.000
_cell.angle_alpha   90.00
_cell.angle_beta   90.00
_cell.angle_gamma   90.00
#
_symmetry.space_group_name_H-M   'P 1'
#
loop_
_entity.id
_entity.type
_entity.pdbx_description
1 polymer ?
#
loop_
_entity_poly.entity_id
_entity_poly.type
_entity_poly.pdbx_seq_one_letter_code
_entity_poly.pdbx_strand_id
1 'polypeptide(L)'
;FELADLVYHRDEMPAGQIDDLMDIFAALDASGTPPFANHKELYGCIDAISPERTWECISITHADVNIFIDGDPSVPAWKKATYDMWIRDPKCLIQKQLSNPEVKVFIDYAPRQVFCNNHQQVWSDFMTGNWAWEQCNKLSEDQENQGAMFVPIILGSDKTTVSVATGNNEYWPIYISTGNVHNCAHCGHGQAVSLLGFLPISKSK
;
A
#
# COMPACT_ATOMS: atom_id res chain seq x y z
N PHE A 1 -1.91 1.53 -19.96
CA PHE A 1 -0.66 1.49 -19.16
C PHE A 1 0.58 1.48 -20.04
N GLU A 2 0.63 0.72 -21.14
CA GLU A 2 1.83 0.63 -22.02
C GLU A 2 2.27 1.97 -22.62
N LEU A 3 1.34 2.82 -23.09
CA LEU A 3 1.68 4.14 -23.63
C LEU A 3 2.34 5.05 -22.58
N ALA A 4 1.84 5.03 -21.33
CA ALA A 4 2.40 5.83 -20.25
C ALA A 4 3.80 5.31 -19.85
N ASP A 5 4.00 3.99 -19.79
CA ASP A 5 5.32 3.40 -19.53
C ASP A 5 6.33 3.77 -20.62
N LEU A 6 5.93 3.70 -21.89
CA LEU A 6 6.77 4.11 -23.01
C LEU A 6 7.17 5.59 -22.91
N VAL A 7 6.18 6.48 -22.77
CA VAL A 7 6.39 7.93 -22.79
C VAL A 7 7.20 8.41 -21.59
N TYR A 8 6.95 7.92 -20.39
CA TYR A 8 7.53 8.51 -19.16
C TYR A 8 8.66 7.72 -18.53
N HIS A 9 8.70 6.39 -18.70
CA HIS A 9 9.68 5.56 -18.00
C HIS A 9 10.73 5.00 -18.93
N ARG A 10 10.35 4.57 -20.14
CA ARG A 10 11.30 3.99 -21.11
C ARG A 10 12.04 5.05 -21.91
N ASP A 11 11.31 6.01 -22.48
CA ASP A 11 11.88 6.95 -23.44
C ASP A 11 12.03 8.37 -22.87
N GLU A 12 11.38 8.68 -21.74
CA GLU A 12 11.33 10.03 -21.14
C GLU A 12 11.08 11.11 -22.21
N MET A 13 10.05 10.85 -23.02
CA MET A 13 9.85 11.47 -24.32
C MET A 13 9.65 12.99 -24.21
N PRO A 14 10.39 13.80 -24.98
CA PRO A 14 10.19 15.25 -25.03
C PRO A 14 8.77 15.62 -25.48
N ALA A 15 8.21 16.70 -24.94
CA ALA A 15 6.84 17.16 -25.23
C ALA A 15 6.51 17.24 -26.74
N GLY A 16 7.42 17.75 -27.57
CA GLY A 16 7.21 17.82 -29.02
C GLY A 16 7.12 16.45 -29.69
N GLN A 17 7.85 15.44 -29.20
CA GLN A 17 7.75 14.07 -29.72
C GLN A 17 6.47 13.37 -29.27
N ILE A 18 5.92 13.75 -28.12
CA ILE A 18 4.59 13.30 -27.69
C ILE A 18 3.53 13.84 -28.65
N ASP A 19 3.64 15.10 -29.09
CA ASP A 19 2.73 15.68 -30.09
C ASP A 19 2.82 14.92 -31.42
N ASP A 20 4.04 14.69 -31.91
CA ASP A 20 4.27 13.90 -33.14
C ASP A 20 3.66 12.49 -33.01
N LEU A 21 3.77 11.86 -31.85
CA LEU A 21 3.18 10.54 -31.58
C LEU A 21 1.64 10.58 -31.61
N MET A 22 1.02 11.61 -31.05
CA MET A 22 -0.45 11.78 -31.12
C MET A 22 -0.91 12.02 -32.56
N ASP A 23 -0.17 12.82 -33.35
CA ASP A 23 -0.46 13.02 -34.77
C ASP A 23 -0.37 11.71 -35.57
N ILE A 24 0.63 10.86 -35.27
CA ILE A 24 0.74 9.53 -35.86
C ILE A 24 -0.47 8.65 -35.49
N PHE A 25 -0.89 8.64 -34.21
CA PHE A 25 -2.06 7.88 -33.80
C PHE A 25 -3.34 8.37 -34.47
N ALA A 26 -3.51 9.69 -34.60
CA ALA A 26 -4.63 10.27 -35.33
C ALA A 26 -4.64 9.82 -36.81
N ALA A 27 -3.48 9.77 -37.46
CA ALA A 27 -3.37 9.35 -38.85
C ALA A 27 -3.61 7.84 -39.07
N LEU A 28 -3.32 7.01 -38.07
CA LEU A 28 -3.50 5.55 -38.13
C LEU A 28 -4.92 5.10 -37.78
N ASP A 29 -5.64 5.90 -36.99
CA ASP A 29 -7.01 5.58 -36.61
C ASP A 29 -8.02 6.02 -37.67
N ALA A 30 -8.97 5.14 -38.00
CA ALA A 30 -10.02 5.42 -38.98
C ALA A 30 -10.95 6.57 -38.53
N SER A 31 -11.03 6.84 -37.22
CA SER A 31 -11.80 7.97 -36.67
C SER A 31 -10.99 9.27 -36.60
N GLY A 32 -9.68 9.23 -36.87
CA GLY A 32 -8.81 10.40 -36.81
C GLY A 32 -8.52 10.90 -35.38
N THR A 33 -8.86 10.12 -34.35
CA THR A 33 -8.88 10.62 -32.97
C THR A 33 -7.79 9.95 -32.13
N PRO A 34 -6.73 10.69 -31.72
CA PRO A 34 -5.70 10.14 -30.86
C PRO A 34 -6.19 10.02 -29.40
N PRO A 35 -5.47 9.26 -28.55
CA PRO A 35 -5.79 9.16 -27.12
C PRO A 35 -5.77 10.50 -26.38
N PHE A 36 -4.92 11.44 -26.83
CA PHE A 36 -4.82 12.82 -26.35
C PHE A 36 -4.54 13.73 -27.55
N ALA A 37 -5.05 14.95 -27.55
CA ALA A 37 -4.84 15.92 -28.64
C ALA A 37 -3.40 16.44 -28.72
N ASN A 38 -2.67 16.45 -27.60
CA ASN A 38 -1.26 16.85 -27.50
C ASN A 38 -0.72 16.55 -26.09
N HIS A 39 0.57 16.82 -25.88
CA HIS A 39 1.24 16.69 -24.59
C HIS A 39 0.56 17.51 -23.47
N LYS A 40 -0.05 18.68 -23.77
CA LYS A 40 -0.70 19.49 -22.72
C LYS A 40 -1.98 18.85 -22.22
N GLU A 41 -2.74 18.20 -23.08
CA GLU A 41 -3.92 17.45 -22.64
C GLU A 41 -3.49 16.23 -21.84
N LEU A 42 -2.45 15.52 -22.26
CA LEU A 42 -1.88 14.41 -21.50
C LEU A 42 -1.39 14.87 -20.11
N TYR A 43 -0.58 15.94 -20.05
CA TYR A 43 -0.08 16.48 -18.79
C TYR A 43 -1.22 17.01 -17.92
N GLY A 44 -2.17 17.72 -18.52
CA GLY A 44 -3.37 18.18 -17.84
C GLY A 44 -4.18 17.02 -17.25
N CYS A 45 -4.29 15.90 -17.96
CA CYS A 45 -4.92 14.69 -17.44
C CYS A 45 -4.17 14.11 -16.24
N ILE A 46 -2.84 14.10 -16.27
CA ILE A 46 -2.00 13.65 -15.14
C ILE A 46 -2.15 14.59 -13.95
N ASP A 47 -2.08 15.89 -14.18
CA ASP A 47 -2.22 16.92 -13.13
C ASP A 47 -3.63 16.95 -12.53
N ALA A 48 -4.65 16.55 -13.30
CA ALA A 48 -6.02 16.38 -12.80
C ALA A 48 -6.20 15.10 -11.98
N ILE A 49 -5.25 14.16 -11.99
CA ILE A 49 -5.27 13.04 -11.05
C ILE A 49 -5.16 13.65 -9.66
N SER A 50 -6.28 13.63 -8.92
CA SER A 50 -6.31 14.10 -7.54
C SER A 50 -5.15 13.45 -6.79
N PRO A 51 -4.26 14.22 -6.14
CA PRO A 51 -3.24 13.63 -5.31
C PRO A 51 -3.94 12.69 -4.33
N GLU A 52 -3.48 11.44 -4.30
CA GLU A 52 -3.91 10.47 -3.31
C GLU A 52 -3.72 11.11 -1.91
N ARG A 53 -4.65 10.87 -0.97
CA ARG A 53 -4.71 11.58 0.34
C ARG A 53 -3.31 11.87 0.90
N THR A 54 -3.14 13.12 1.31
CA THR A 54 -1.90 13.75 1.74
C THR A 54 -1.14 12.90 2.74
N TRP A 55 0.15 12.71 2.46
CA TRP A 55 1.11 12.28 3.47
C TRP A 55 1.08 13.25 4.66
N GLU A 56 1.07 12.69 5.85
CA GLU A 56 1.15 13.43 7.10
C GLU A 56 2.50 13.12 7.76
N CYS A 57 3.14 14.16 8.29
CA CYS A 57 4.32 14.01 9.13
C CYS A 57 3.87 13.97 10.58
N ILE A 58 4.14 12.86 11.26
CA ILE A 58 3.88 12.68 12.69
C ILE A 58 5.18 12.48 13.44
N SER A 59 5.26 12.99 14.66
CA SER A 59 6.40 12.74 15.54
C SER A 59 6.12 11.50 16.39
N ILE A 60 7.04 10.53 16.36
CA ILE A 60 6.97 9.27 17.09
C ILE A 60 8.12 9.14 18.08
N THR A 61 7.87 8.42 19.16
CA THR A 61 8.85 8.06 20.19
C THR A 61 8.81 6.56 20.44
N HIS A 62 9.85 6.03 21.10
CA HIS A 62 9.86 4.63 21.52
C HIS A 62 8.68 4.35 22.48
N ALA A 63 8.01 3.20 22.36
CA ALA A 63 6.82 2.87 23.16
C ALA A 63 7.07 2.99 24.68
N ASP A 64 8.25 2.57 25.12
CA ASP A 64 8.64 2.62 26.53
C ASP A 64 9.26 3.96 26.98
N VAL A 65 9.24 5.01 26.15
CA VAL A 65 9.93 6.27 26.46
C VAL A 65 9.53 6.87 27.81
N ASN A 66 8.26 6.70 28.18
CA ASN A 66 7.68 7.21 29.43
C ASN A 66 8.05 6.37 30.67
N ILE A 67 8.67 5.19 30.49
CA ILE A 67 9.08 4.30 31.57
C ILE A 67 10.56 4.55 31.93
N PHE A 68 11.32 5.22 31.07
CA PHE A 68 12.72 5.51 31.31
C PHE A 68 12.90 6.61 32.36
N ILE A 69 13.83 6.39 33.29
CA ILE A 69 14.25 7.42 34.25
C ILE A 69 15.10 8.46 33.51
N ASP A 70 14.80 9.73 33.74
CA ASP A 70 15.57 10.82 33.15
C ASP A 70 17.03 10.75 33.64
N GLY A 71 17.97 10.90 32.70
CA GLY A 71 19.41 10.75 33.00
C GLY A 71 19.94 9.33 33.18
N ASP A 72 19.13 8.27 33.05
CA ASP A 72 19.64 6.89 33.12
C ASP A 72 20.62 6.61 31.95
N PRO A 73 21.91 6.32 32.25
CA PRO A 73 22.94 6.07 31.25
C PRO A 73 22.82 4.70 30.57
N SER A 74 22.00 3.78 31.12
CA SER A 74 21.76 2.45 30.54
C SER A 74 20.81 2.49 29.34
N VAL A 75 20.02 3.56 29.20
CA VAL A 75 19.05 3.72 28.12
C VAL A 75 19.72 4.46 26.95
N PRO A 76 19.86 3.83 25.78
CA PRO A 76 20.49 4.47 24.62
C PRO A 76 19.75 5.73 24.18
N ALA A 77 20.50 6.73 23.72
CA ALA A 77 19.94 8.01 23.26
C ALA A 77 18.85 7.84 22.18
N TRP A 78 19.01 6.85 21.29
CA TRP A 78 18.03 6.58 20.23
C TRP A 78 16.65 6.16 20.77
N LYS A 79 16.55 5.59 21.98
CA LYS A 79 15.27 5.23 22.61
C LYS A 79 14.56 6.43 23.26
N LYS A 80 15.30 7.49 23.58
CA LYS A 80 14.76 8.73 24.16
C LYS A 80 14.47 9.80 23.10
N ALA A 81 14.98 9.62 21.89
CA ALA A 81 14.79 10.56 20.79
C ALA A 81 13.36 10.52 20.23
N THR A 82 12.95 11.66 19.69
CA THR A 82 11.74 11.79 18.87
C THR A 82 12.16 11.76 17.41
N TYR A 83 11.36 11.08 16.58
CA TYR A 83 11.61 10.96 15.16
C TYR A 83 10.38 11.39 14.36
N ASP A 84 10.62 12.01 13.21
CA ASP A 84 9.56 12.33 12.27
C ASP A 84 9.31 11.14 11.34
N MET A 85 8.04 10.75 11.23
CA MET A 85 7.54 9.67 10.39
C MET A 85 6.52 10.23 9.41
N TRP A 86 6.71 9.91 8.13
CA TRP A 86 5.73 10.20 7.10
C TRP A 86 4.77 9.01 6.96
N ILE A 87 3.47 9.26 7.08
CA ILE A 87 2.41 8.25 7.07
C ILE A 87 1.21 8.72 6.26
N ARG A 88 0.48 7.79 5.65
CA ARG A 88 -0.82 8.02 5.00
C ARG A 88 -1.95 7.53 5.90
N ASP A 89 -3.16 8.06 5.73
CA ASP A 89 -4.34 7.61 6.47
C ASP A 89 -4.61 6.09 6.24
N PRO A 90 -4.41 5.23 7.25
CA PRO A 90 -4.59 3.79 7.10
C PRO A 90 -6.02 3.44 6.71
N LYS A 91 -7.02 4.16 7.25
CA LYS A 91 -8.43 3.89 6.96
C LYS A 91 -8.75 4.16 5.50
N CYS A 92 -8.23 5.24 4.93
CA CYS A 92 -8.40 5.54 3.52
C CYS A 92 -7.77 4.46 2.63
N LEU A 93 -6.58 3.98 2.97
CA LEU A 93 -5.91 2.93 2.20
C LEU A 93 -6.74 1.64 2.20
N ILE A 94 -7.22 1.21 3.37
CA ILE A 94 -8.07 0.02 3.48
C ILE A 94 -9.40 0.20 2.74
N GLN A 95 -10.05 1.36 2.87
CA GLN A 95 -11.27 1.65 2.11
C GLN A 95 -11.04 1.60 0.60
N LYS A 96 -9.90 2.10 0.12
CA LYS A 96 -9.51 2.02 -1.30
C LYS A 96 -9.29 0.58 -1.74
N GLN A 97 -8.58 -0.23 -0.95
CA GLN A 97 -8.36 -1.65 -1.22
C GLN A 97 -9.69 -2.41 -1.35
N LEU A 98 -10.61 -2.20 -0.40
CA LEU A 98 -11.93 -2.84 -0.39
C LEU A 98 -12.86 -2.33 -1.50
N SER A 99 -12.68 -1.09 -1.94
CA SER A 99 -13.46 -0.50 -3.04
C SER A 99 -12.96 -0.92 -4.42
N ASN A 100 -11.80 -1.57 -4.53
CA ASN A 100 -11.23 -2.00 -5.79
C ASN A 100 -12.04 -3.18 -6.38
N PRO A 101 -12.72 -3.00 -7.54
CA PRO A 101 -13.49 -4.07 -8.16
C PRO A 101 -12.65 -5.29 -8.56
N GLU A 102 -11.36 -5.12 -8.83
CA GLU A 102 -10.45 -6.23 -9.21
C GLU A 102 -10.23 -7.21 -8.06
N VAL A 103 -10.33 -6.74 -6.81
CA VAL A 103 -10.13 -7.56 -5.60
C VAL A 103 -11.39 -8.37 -5.26
N LYS A 104 -12.56 -7.99 -5.82
CA LYS A 104 -13.86 -8.59 -5.47
C LYS A 104 -13.92 -10.11 -5.61
N VAL A 105 -13.22 -10.68 -6.59
CA VAL A 105 -13.20 -12.13 -6.83
C VAL A 105 -12.18 -12.88 -5.96
N PHE A 106 -11.31 -12.14 -5.27
CA PHE A 106 -10.22 -12.65 -4.45
C PHE A 106 -10.41 -12.30 -2.97
N ILE A 107 -11.64 -12.11 -2.50
CA ILE A 107 -11.93 -11.70 -1.12
C ILE A 107 -12.79 -12.76 -0.41
N ASP A 108 -12.35 -13.18 0.76
CA ASP A 108 -13.08 -14.05 1.67
C ASP A 108 -13.86 -13.20 2.68
N TYR A 109 -15.18 -13.21 2.60
CA TYR A 109 -16.05 -12.43 3.51
C TYR A 109 -16.15 -13.04 4.93
N ALA A 110 -15.71 -14.28 5.09
CA ALA A 110 -15.70 -15.01 6.36
C ALA A 110 -14.53 -16.01 6.38
N PRO A 111 -13.98 -16.34 7.55
CA PRO A 111 -12.93 -17.35 7.66
C PRO A 111 -13.49 -18.72 7.27
N ARG A 112 -12.63 -19.57 6.73
CA ARG A 112 -13.01 -20.92 6.26
C ARG A 112 -11.97 -21.93 6.69
N GLN A 113 -12.40 -23.04 7.28
CA GLN A 113 -11.50 -24.17 7.54
C GLN A 113 -11.53 -25.12 6.35
N VAL A 114 -10.38 -25.36 5.74
CA VAL A 114 -10.24 -26.24 4.58
C VAL A 114 -9.53 -27.51 5.03
N PHE A 115 -10.10 -28.67 4.70
CA PHE A 115 -9.50 -29.96 5.01
C PHE A 115 -9.33 -30.77 3.74
N CYS A 116 -8.19 -31.45 3.59
CA CYS A 116 -8.01 -32.42 2.51
C CYS A 116 -8.55 -33.79 2.89
N ASN A 117 -8.54 -34.75 1.95
CA ASN A 117 -9.21 -36.04 2.09
C ASN A 117 -8.73 -36.88 3.31
N ASN A 118 -7.53 -36.62 3.82
CA ASN A 118 -7.00 -37.28 5.01
C ASN A 118 -7.35 -36.55 6.32
N HIS A 119 -8.29 -35.59 6.29
CA HIS A 119 -8.72 -34.73 7.41
C HIS A 119 -7.62 -33.80 7.96
N GLN A 120 -6.55 -33.55 7.21
CA GLN A 120 -5.57 -32.54 7.57
C GLN A 120 -6.02 -31.17 7.09
N GLN A 121 -5.84 -30.16 7.94
CA GLN A 121 -6.17 -28.79 7.61
C GLN A 121 -5.17 -28.22 6.60
N VAL A 122 -5.68 -27.50 5.61
CA VAL A 122 -4.91 -26.84 4.55
C VAL A 122 -4.91 -25.34 4.79
N TRP A 123 -3.71 -24.78 4.88
CA TRP A 123 -3.49 -23.34 4.99
C TRP A 123 -3.06 -22.81 3.64
N SER A 124 -3.82 -21.86 3.10
CA SER A 124 -3.54 -21.29 1.77
C SER A 124 -3.62 -19.77 1.76
N ASP A 125 -4.63 -19.21 2.43
CA ASP A 125 -4.83 -17.77 2.61
C ASP A 125 -4.93 -17.43 4.09
N PHE A 126 -4.76 -16.17 4.46
CA PHE A 126 -4.83 -15.75 5.87
C PHE A 126 -6.18 -16.11 6.52
N MET A 127 -7.29 -16.00 5.78
CA MET A 127 -8.64 -16.37 6.25
C MET A 127 -8.86 -17.88 6.41
N THR A 128 -7.93 -18.71 5.93
CA THR A 128 -7.94 -20.14 6.26
C THR A 128 -7.41 -20.44 7.65
N GLY A 129 -6.70 -19.47 8.27
CA GLY A 129 -6.03 -19.53 9.56
C GLY A 129 -6.96 -19.72 10.77
N ASN A 130 -6.53 -20.52 11.76
CA ASN A 130 -7.26 -20.67 13.02
C ASN A 130 -7.41 -19.34 13.75
N TRP A 131 -6.40 -18.47 13.67
CA TRP A 131 -6.47 -17.15 14.27
C TRP A 131 -7.66 -16.35 13.73
N ALA A 132 -7.86 -16.29 12.41
CA ALA A 132 -8.98 -15.56 11.81
C ALA A 132 -10.34 -16.15 12.23
N TRP A 133 -10.44 -17.49 12.29
CA TRP A 133 -11.62 -18.20 12.78
C TRP A 133 -11.95 -17.85 14.23
N GLU A 134 -10.96 -17.92 15.12
CA GLU A 134 -11.11 -17.59 16.54
C GLU A 134 -11.48 -16.12 16.76
N GLN A 135 -10.90 -15.19 15.99
CA GLN A 135 -11.28 -13.78 16.06
C GLN A 135 -12.73 -13.55 15.65
N CYS A 136 -13.19 -14.15 14.54
CA CYS A 136 -14.59 -14.04 14.14
C CYS A 136 -15.54 -14.60 15.19
N ASN A 137 -15.21 -15.73 15.81
CA ASN A 137 -16.04 -16.29 16.90
C ASN A 137 -16.16 -15.31 18.07
N LYS A 138 -15.04 -14.73 18.53
CA LYS A 138 -15.04 -13.73 19.62
C LYS A 138 -15.85 -12.49 19.24
N LEU A 139 -15.66 -11.97 18.03
CA LEU A 139 -16.38 -10.78 17.55
C LEU A 139 -17.88 -11.04 17.40
N SER A 140 -18.28 -12.27 17.08
CA SER A 140 -19.68 -12.65 16.93
C SER A 140 -20.47 -12.76 18.25
N GLU A 141 -19.78 -12.78 19.39
CA GLU A 141 -20.41 -12.73 20.72
C GLU A 141 -21.11 -11.37 20.97
N ASP A 142 -20.63 -10.31 20.30
CA ASP A 142 -21.23 -8.99 20.35
C ASP A 142 -22.34 -8.85 19.29
N GLN A 143 -23.54 -8.50 19.76
CA GLN A 143 -24.72 -8.35 18.91
C GLN A 143 -24.62 -7.15 17.95
N GLU A 144 -23.79 -6.14 18.25
CA GLU A 144 -23.54 -5.01 17.33
C GLU A 144 -22.78 -5.44 16.07
N ASN A 145 -22.07 -6.57 16.12
CA ASN A 145 -21.30 -7.11 15.00
C ASN A 145 -22.12 -8.05 14.09
N GLN A 146 -23.43 -8.20 14.34
CA GLN A 146 -24.31 -9.03 13.51
C GLN A 146 -24.30 -8.54 12.05
N GLY A 147 -23.87 -9.41 11.13
CA GLY A 147 -23.77 -9.10 9.70
C GLY A 147 -22.56 -8.25 9.32
N ALA A 148 -21.69 -7.89 10.26
CA ALA A 148 -20.44 -7.22 9.97
C ALA A 148 -19.43 -8.18 9.30
N MET A 149 -18.62 -7.65 8.38
CA MET A 149 -17.50 -8.37 7.79
C MET A 149 -16.25 -8.17 8.64
N PHE A 150 -15.61 -9.26 9.03
CA PHE A 150 -14.29 -9.21 9.64
C PHE A 150 -13.23 -8.88 8.58
N VAL A 151 -12.51 -7.77 8.77
CA VAL A 151 -11.41 -7.35 7.91
C VAL A 151 -10.12 -7.31 8.73
N PRO A 152 -9.30 -8.37 8.73
CA PRO A 152 -8.00 -8.33 9.38
C PRO A 152 -7.07 -7.36 8.67
N ILE A 153 -6.28 -6.62 9.43
CA ILE A 153 -5.27 -5.70 8.89
C ILE A 153 -3.89 -6.32 9.08
N ILE A 154 -3.14 -6.45 8.00
CA ILE A 154 -1.77 -6.96 7.98
C ILE A 154 -0.84 -5.78 7.70
N LEU A 155 0.16 -5.62 8.58
CA LEU A 155 1.26 -4.69 8.37
C LEU A 155 2.53 -5.47 8.08
N GLY A 156 3.24 -5.09 7.03
CA GLY A 156 4.54 -5.64 6.65
C GLY A 156 5.58 -4.53 6.61
N SER A 157 6.82 -4.83 6.97
CA SER A 157 7.93 -3.88 6.85
C SER A 157 9.15 -4.63 6.38
N ASP A 158 9.86 -4.07 5.40
CA ASP A 158 11.13 -4.62 4.91
C ASP A 158 12.16 -3.50 4.74
N LYS A 159 13.46 -3.82 4.86
CA LYS A 159 14.52 -2.80 4.84
C LYS A 159 14.74 -2.39 3.41
N THR A 160 14.53 -1.13 3.09
CA THR A 160 14.84 -0.63 1.74
C THR A 160 15.70 0.62 1.80
N THR A 161 16.78 0.64 1.03
CA THR A 161 17.59 1.86 0.82
C THR A 161 16.87 2.76 -0.17
N VAL A 162 16.34 3.90 0.29
CA VAL A 162 15.45 4.78 -0.51
C VAL A 162 16.23 5.71 -1.44
N SER A 163 17.47 6.11 -1.12
CA SER A 163 18.31 6.86 -2.05
C SER A 163 19.81 6.67 -1.77
N VAL A 164 20.62 6.58 -2.83
CA VAL A 164 22.10 6.51 -2.74
C VAL A 164 22.74 7.88 -3.02
N ALA A 165 22.04 8.79 -3.72
CA ALA A 165 22.64 9.98 -4.31
C ALA A 165 22.45 11.30 -3.52
N THR A 166 21.40 11.46 -2.71
CA THR A 166 20.98 12.80 -2.23
C THR A 166 20.97 12.98 -0.71
N GLY A 167 21.34 11.94 0.04
CA GLY A 167 21.33 11.99 1.49
C GLY A 167 21.19 10.59 2.02
N ASN A 168 22.11 10.20 2.88
CA ASN A 168 22.15 8.91 3.52
C ASN A 168 20.94 8.80 4.49
N ASN A 169 19.72 8.63 3.98
CA ASN A 169 18.50 8.45 4.75
C ASN A 169 17.95 7.07 4.39
N GLU A 170 18.07 6.14 5.33
CA GLU A 170 17.48 4.81 5.23
C GLU A 170 16.13 4.87 5.97
N TYR A 171 15.09 4.28 5.39
CA TYR A 171 13.77 4.14 6.01
C TYR A 171 13.31 2.69 5.90
N TRP A 172 12.46 2.27 6.83
CA TRP A 172 11.69 1.04 6.65
C TRP A 172 10.30 1.40 6.11
N PRO A 173 9.97 1.11 4.84
CA PRO A 173 8.60 1.21 4.38
C PRO A 173 7.71 0.27 5.19
N ILE A 174 6.61 0.81 5.70
CA ILE A 174 5.51 0.02 6.21
C ILE A 174 4.50 -0.15 5.08
N TYR A 175 4.14 -1.39 4.79
CA TYR A 175 3.04 -1.76 3.91
C TYR A 175 1.82 -2.16 4.74
N ILE A 176 0.64 -1.89 4.20
CA ILE A 176 -0.65 -2.24 4.77
C ILE A 176 -1.49 -3.00 3.74
N SER A 177 -2.13 -4.07 4.18
CA SER A 177 -3.06 -4.87 3.38
C SER A 177 -4.21 -5.34 4.25
N THR A 178 -5.39 -5.53 3.65
CA THR A 178 -6.39 -6.40 4.27
C THR A 178 -5.94 -7.86 4.15
N GLY A 179 -6.18 -8.65 5.20
CA GLY A 179 -5.86 -10.08 5.23
C GLY A 179 -7.01 -10.95 4.73
N ASN A 180 -8.15 -10.37 4.39
CA ASN A 180 -9.27 -11.11 3.83
C ASN A 180 -9.17 -11.33 2.31
N VAL A 181 -8.11 -10.84 1.67
CA VAL A 181 -7.85 -11.12 0.26
C VAL A 181 -6.98 -12.37 0.11
N HIS A 182 -7.14 -13.07 -1.00
CA HIS A 182 -6.35 -14.26 -1.33
C HIS A 182 -4.88 -13.87 -1.57
N ASN A 183 -3.97 -14.78 -1.25
CA ASN A 183 -2.53 -14.54 -1.38
C ASN A 183 -2.11 -14.17 -2.81
N CYS A 184 -2.82 -14.66 -3.84
CA CYS A 184 -2.56 -14.29 -5.22
C CYS A 184 -2.83 -12.79 -5.50
N ALA A 185 -3.77 -12.17 -4.80
CA ALA A 185 -4.06 -10.75 -4.93
C ALA A 185 -2.96 -9.88 -4.30
N HIS A 186 -2.20 -10.40 -3.32
CA HIS A 186 -1.03 -9.71 -2.75
C HIS A 186 0.17 -9.70 -3.71
N CYS A 187 0.31 -10.72 -4.56
CA CYS A 187 1.45 -10.88 -5.46
C CYS A 187 1.20 -10.36 -6.89
N GLY A 188 -0.03 -10.01 -7.23
CA GLY A 188 -0.41 -9.49 -8.55
C GLY A 188 -0.29 -7.97 -8.64
N HIS A 189 -0.62 -7.42 -9.82
CA HIS A 189 -0.81 -5.97 -10.00
C HIS A 189 -2.05 -5.42 -9.26
N GLY A 190 -2.76 -6.27 -8.50
CA GLY A 190 -3.90 -5.90 -7.69
C GLY A 190 -3.45 -5.02 -6.54
N GLN A 191 -4.10 -3.87 -6.37
CA GLN A 191 -3.79 -2.88 -5.33
C GLN A 191 -4.12 -3.36 -3.91
N ALA A 192 -3.96 -4.64 -3.60
CA ALA A 192 -4.25 -5.24 -2.29
C ALA A 192 -3.20 -4.85 -1.23
N VAL A 193 -1.98 -4.52 -1.64
CA VAL A 193 -0.92 -4.00 -0.76
C VAL A 193 -0.70 -2.52 -1.06
N SER A 194 -0.63 -1.69 -0.02
CA SER A 194 -0.39 -0.26 -0.13
C SER A 194 0.73 0.18 0.80
N LEU A 195 1.54 1.15 0.39
CA LEU A 195 2.57 1.74 1.27
C LEU A 195 1.92 2.60 2.37
N LEU A 196 1.93 2.19 3.62
CA LEU A 196 1.37 2.99 4.70
C LEU A 196 2.26 4.19 5.06
N GLY A 197 3.55 3.98 5.19
CA GLY A 197 4.45 5.00 5.73
C GLY A 197 5.92 4.63 5.66
N PHE A 198 6.77 5.52 6.17
CA PHE A 198 8.22 5.32 6.25
C PHE A 198 8.69 5.47 7.69
N LEU A 199 9.11 4.36 8.31
CA LEU A 199 9.72 4.40 9.63
C LEU A 199 11.14 4.97 9.54
N PRO A 200 11.47 5.94 10.42
CA PRO A 200 12.80 6.51 10.50
C PRO A 200 13.79 5.49 11.05
N ILE A 201 14.99 5.42 10.46
CA ILE A 201 16.11 4.67 11.03
C ILE A 201 16.92 5.60 11.92
N SER A 202 17.04 5.24 13.21
CA SER A 202 17.93 5.94 14.12
C SER A 202 19.37 5.77 13.65
N LYS A 203 19.98 6.84 13.16
CA LYS A 203 21.42 6.88 12.97
C LYS A 203 22.04 7.24 14.31
N SER A 204 22.87 6.35 14.85
CA SER A 204 23.79 6.77 15.91
C SER A 204 24.60 7.92 15.34
N LYS A 205 24.61 9.06 16.03
CA LYS A 205 25.69 10.02 15.87
C LYS A 205 26.99 9.39 16.35
#